data_AF-A0A1F7RU28-F1
#
_entry.id   AF-A0A1F7RU28-F1
#
_cell.length_a   1.000
_cell.length_b   1.000
_cell.length_c   1.000
_cell.angle_alpha   90.00
_cell.angle_beta   90.00
_cell.angle_gamma   90.00
#
_symmetry.space_group_name_H-M   'P 1'
#
loop_
_entity.id
_entity.type
_entity.pdbx_description
1 polymer ?
#
loop_
_entity_poly.entity_id
_entity_poly.type
_entity_poly.pdbx_seq_one_letter_code
_entity_poly.pdbx_strand_id
1 'polypeptide(L)' 'MKVIKAAKISDGWEIEAEVYEESSFIKSLGLPTRVQDRNIYEVKLNEKLEVQSYECCSQEKLQEK' A
#
# COMPACT_ATOMS: atom_id res chain seq x y z
N MET A 1 1.15 -6.04 -7.78
CA MET A 1 1.83 -5.72 -6.51
C MET A 1 3.32 -5.72 -6.74
N LYS A 2 4.03 -4.74 -6.20
CA LYS A 2 5.48 -4.63 -6.23
C LYS A 2 5.97 -4.11 -4.87
N VAL A 3 6.97 -4.75 -4.28
CA VAL A 3 7.66 -4.19 -3.10
C VAL A 3 8.57 -3.07 -3.57
N ILE A 4 8.44 -1.89 -2.99
CA ILE A 4 9.25 -0.70 -3.33
C ILE A 4 10.29 -0.41 -2.26
N LYS A 5 10.07 -0.86 -1.02
CA LYS A 5 11.02 -0.74 0.08
C LYS A 5 10.80 -1.86 1.09
N ALA A 6 11.89 -2.33 1.70
CA ALA A 6 11.86 -3.25 2.83
C ALA A 6 12.98 -2.87 3.79
N ALA A 7 12.63 -2.67 5.06
CA ALA A 7 13.58 -2.35 6.13
C ALA A 7 13.38 -3.34 7.28
N LYS A 8 14.50 -3.89 7.78
CA LYS A 8 14.48 -4.69 9.01
C LYS A 8 14.46 -3.74 10.21
N ILE A 9 13.53 -3.96 11.13
CA ILE A 9 13.39 -3.23 12.39
C ILE A 9 13.65 -4.19 13.56
N SER A 10 13.68 -3.67 14.79
CA SER A 10 13.95 -4.46 16.01
C SER A 10 13.05 -5.70 16.15
N ASP A 11 11.77 -5.55 15.79
CA ASP A 11 10.73 -6.55 16.07
C ASP A 11 10.18 -7.22 14.79
N GLY A 12 10.86 -7.07 13.66
CA GLY A 12 10.44 -7.66 12.40
C GLY A 12 10.84 -6.83 11.17
N TRP A 13 9.87 -6.57 10.30
CA TRP A 13 10.07 -5.86 9.04
C TRP A 13 8.99 -4.81 8.81
N GLU A 14 9.41 -3.71 8.20
CA GLU A 14 8.54 -2.69 7.65
C GLU A 14 8.73 -2.66 6.13
N ILE A 15 7.63 -2.78 5.40
CA ILE A 15 7.61 -2.93 3.95
C ILE A 15 6.69 -1.88 3.35
N GLU A 16 7.15 -1.20 2.30
CA GLU A 16 6.27 -0.40 1.45
C GLU A 16 5.99 -1.19 0.16
N ALA A 17 4.71 -1.41 -0.13
CA ALA A 17 4.24 -2.16 -1.28
C ALA A 17 3.31 -1.31 -2.15
N GLU A 18 3.63 -1.25 -3.44
CA GLU A 18 2.80 -0.64 -4.47
C GLU A 18 1.81 -1.66 -5.01
N VAL A 19 0.53 -1.34 -4.98
CA VAL A 19 -0.57 -2.20 -5.44
C VAL A 19 -1.45 -1.40 -6.40
N TYR A 20 -1.71 -1.97 -7.57
CA TYR A 20 -2.67 -1.43 -8.54
C TYR A 20 -3.99 -2.17 -8.35
N GLU A 21 -5.03 -1.47 -7.95
CA GLU A 21 -6.35 -2.03 -7.66
C GLU A 21 -7.40 -1.36 -8.54
N GLU A 22 -8.47 -2.09 -8.87
CA GLU A 22 -9.53 -1.49 -9.68
C GLU A 22 -10.22 -0.35 -8.92
N SER A 23 -10.39 0.78 -9.59
CA SER A 23 -10.93 1.96 -8.92
C SER A 23 -12.38 1.75 -8.49
N SER A 24 -12.59 1.73 -7.16
CA SER A 24 -13.91 1.56 -6.56
C SER A 24 -14.83 2.75 -6.90
N PHE A 25 -14.24 3.94 -7.09
CA PHE A 25 -14.96 5.14 -7.54
C PHE A 25 -15.43 5.01 -8.99
N ILE A 26 -14.56 4.60 -9.91
CA ILE A 26 -14.96 4.45 -11.32
C ILE A 26 -15.98 3.33 -11.49
N LYS A 27 -15.85 2.24 -10.73
CA LYS A 27 -16.85 1.18 -10.66
C LYS A 27 -18.21 1.69 -10.18
N SER A 28 -18.26 2.53 -9.15
CA SER A 28 -19.54 3.06 -8.64
C SER A 28 -20.24 3.99 -9.64
N LEU A 29 -19.48 4.61 -10.55
CA LEU A 29 -20.01 5.40 -11.66
C LEU A 29 -20.51 4.57 -12.85
N GLY A 30 -20.34 3.24 -12.83
CA GLY A 30 -20.81 2.35 -13.90
C GLY A 30 -20.09 2.53 -15.24
N LEU A 31 -18.90 3.13 -15.25
CA LEU A 31 -18.13 3.35 -16.47
C LEU A 31 -17.43 2.04 -16.87
N PRO A 32 -17.53 1.61 -18.15
CA PRO A 32 -16.87 0.40 -18.63
C PRO A 32 -15.38 0.67 -18.92
N THR A 33 -14.63 1.12 -17.91
CA THR A 33 -13.22 1.47 -18.04
C THR A 33 -12.37 0.65 -17.09
N ARG A 34 -11.15 0.31 -17.50
CA ARG A 34 -10.17 -0.46 -16.71
C ARG A 34 -9.23 0.47 -15.93
N VAL A 35 -9.79 1.48 -15.29
CA VAL A 35 -8.99 2.41 -14.48
C VAL A 35 -8.57 1.72 -13.19
N GLN A 36 -7.26 1.77 -12.91
CA GLN A 36 -6.68 1.23 -11.69
C GLN A 36 -6.11 2.37 -10.84
N ASP A 37 -6.43 2.35 -9.55
CA ASP A 37 -5.84 3.22 -8.57
C ASP A 37 -4.50 2.61 -8.12
N ARG A 38 -3.48 3.46 -8.03
CA ARG A 38 -2.15 3.09 -7.52
C ARG A 38 -2.11 3.42 -6.03
N ASN A 39 -2.17 2.38 -5.22
CA ASN A 39 -2.10 2.48 -3.77
C ASN A 39 -0.71 2.09 -3.26
N ILE A 40 -0.24 2.76 -2.22
CA ILE A 40 0.98 2.39 -1.50
C ILE A 40 0.57 1.96 -0.10
N TYR A 41 0.96 0.74 0.26
CA TYR A 41 0.71 0.17 1.57
C TYR A 41 1.99 0.12 2.37
N GLU A 42 1.92 0.60 3.61
CA GLU A 42 2.90 0.28 4.64
C GLU A 42 2.45 -1.01 5.33
N VAL A 43 3.32 -2.02 5.36
CA VAL A 43 3.03 -3.36 5.88
C VAL A 43 4.06 -3.71 6.93
N LYS A 44 3.59 -4.06 8.13
CA LYS A 44 4.43 -4.52 9.23
C LYS A 44 4.36 -6.03 9.32
N LEU A 45 5.52 -6.68 9.27
CA LEU A 45 5.67 -8.11 9.40
C LEU A 45 6.43 -8.45 10.68
N ASN A 46 6.13 -9.60 11.27
CA ASN A 46 6.94 -10.17 12.35
C ASN A 46 8.22 -10.85 11.81
N GLU A 47 9.04 -11.41 12.70
CA GLU A 47 10.27 -12.13 12.31
C GLU A 47 10.04 -13.35 11.40
N LYS A 48 8.85 -13.94 11.44
CA LYS A 48 8.45 -15.06 10.58
C LYS A 48 7.84 -14.61 9.25
N LEU A 49 7.89 -13.30 8.94
CA LEU A 49 7.31 -12.67 7.76
C LEU A 49 5.77 -12.77 7.72
N GLU A 50 5.12 -12.96 8.86
CA GLU A 50 3.66 -12.91 8.96
C GLU A 50 3.20 -11.47 9.14
N VAL A 51 2.12 -11.10 8.45
CA VAL A 51 1.54 -9.75 8.51
C VAL A 51 0.97 -9.49 9.89
N GLN A 52 1.44 -8.44 10.55
CA GLN A 52 0.87 -7.93 11.79
C GLN A 52 -0.13 -6.81 11.54
N SER A 53 0.18 -5.89 10.62
CA SER A 53 -0.70 -4.79 10.23
C SER A 53 -0.36 -4.27 8.84
N TYR A 54 -1.33 -3.61 8.21
CA TYR A 54 -1.10 -2.84 6.99
C TYR A 54 -1.97 -1.59 6.98
N GLU A 55 -1.46 -0.51 6.41
CA GLU A 55 -2.18 0.74 6.20
C GLU A 55 -1.97 1.25 4.78
N CYS A 56 -3.04 1.77 4.17
CA CYS A 56 -2.90 2.48 2.90
C CYS A 56 -2.44 3.89 3.21
N CYS A 57 -1.24 4.26 2.74
CA CYS A 57 -0.80 5.64 2.82
C CYS A 57 -1.59 6.44 1.78
N SER A 58 -2.66 7.09 2.20
CA SER A 58 -3.25 8.21 1.45
C SER A 58 -2.14 9.23 1.17
N GLN A 59 -2.11 9.84 -0.02
CA GLN A 59 -1.04 10.73 -0.49
C GLN A 59 -0.92 12.09 0.26
N GLU A 60 -0.94 12.11 1.59
CA GLU A 60 -0.87 13.33 2.40
C GLU A 60 0.41 13.47 3.26
N LYS A 61 1.47 12.69 3.00
CA LYS A 61 2.79 12.92 3.63
C LYS A 61 3.79 13.54 2.67
N LEU A 62 3.45 14.69 2.09
CA LEU A 62 4.41 15.53 1.37
C LEU A 62 4.17 17.03 1.61
N GLN A 63 4.39 17.49 2.85
CA GLN A 63 4.98 18.80 3.19
C GLN A 63 4.89 19.04 4.71
N GLU A 64 5.90 18.58 5.45
CA GLU A 64 6.42 19.41 6.54
C GLU A 64 7.91 19.58 6.26
N LYS A 65 8.28 20.84 6.04
CA LYS A 65 9.58 21.31 5.58
C LYS A 65 10.21 22.10 6.71
#